data_AF-W4JMV6-F1
#
_entry.id   AF-W4JMV6-F1
#
_cell.length_a   1.000
_cell.length_b   1.000
_cell.length_c   1.000
_cell.angle_alpha   90.00
_cell.angle_beta   90.00
_cell.angle_gamma   90.00
#
_symmetry.space_group_name_H-M   'P 1'
#
loop_
_entity.id
_entity.type
_entity.pdbx_description
1 polymer ?
#
loop_
_entity_poly.entity_id
_entity_poly.type
_entity_poly.pdbx_seq_one_letter_code
_entity_poly.pdbx_strand_id
1 'polypeptide(L)'
;MLSLFSSFVPGSLHSTNIADPVAIFAAKRKYKPVAQKTRPVLADLPEQFRIVRNILGDPLAALPTLTPNPPPFTPTGRYTAERRDLIDKVHSDDFLWPAE
;
A
#
# COMPACT_ATOMS: atom_id res chain seq x y z
N MET A 1 37.71 18.29 -51.58
CA MET A 1 36.45 18.91 -51.10
C MET A 1 35.92 18.08 -49.94
N LEU A 2 35.35 18.77 -48.95
CA LEU A 2 35.24 18.44 -47.53
C LEU A 2 34.18 17.39 -47.12
N SER A 3 34.24 17.07 -45.82
CA SER A 3 33.23 16.50 -44.90
C SER A 3 33.31 14.98 -44.71
N LEU A 4 33.76 14.40 -43.59
CA LEU A 4 33.63 14.70 -42.14
C LEU A 4 32.17 14.71 -41.66
N PHE A 5 31.63 13.52 -41.37
CA PHE A 5 30.73 13.33 -40.23
C PHE A 5 31.10 12.05 -39.47
N SER A 6 31.64 12.28 -38.29
CA SER A 6 31.85 11.32 -37.20
C SER A 6 30.52 11.13 -36.47
N SER A 7 30.07 9.89 -36.32
CA SER A 7 29.12 9.51 -35.27
C SER A 7 29.75 8.42 -34.41
N PHE A 8 30.53 8.87 -33.44
CA PHE A 8 31.00 8.08 -32.31
C PHE A 8 29.79 7.64 -31.45
N VAL A 9 29.43 6.37 -31.52
CA VAL A 9 28.47 5.73 -30.60
C VAL A 9 29.30 5.05 -29.50
N PRO A 10 29.29 5.55 -28.25
CA PRO A 10 30.07 4.93 -27.19
C PRO A 10 29.37 3.64 -26.71
N GLY A 11 30.04 2.53 -26.98
CA GLY A 11 30.22 1.40 -26.07
C GLY A 11 29.03 1.01 -25.19
N SER A 12 28.18 0.14 -25.72
CA SER A 12 27.38 -0.74 -24.88
C SER A 12 28.30 -1.81 -24.27
N LEU A 13 28.80 -1.57 -23.06
CA LEU A 13 29.51 -2.58 -22.29
C LEU A 13 28.48 -3.56 -21.70
N HIS A 14 27.98 -4.47 -22.53
CA HIS A 14 27.40 -5.71 -22.02
C HIS A 14 28.54 -6.50 -21.38
N SER A 15 28.66 -6.39 -20.06
CA SER A 15 29.60 -7.17 -19.28
C SER A 15 29.11 -8.61 -19.22
N THR A 16 29.42 -9.39 -20.26
CA THR A 16 29.41 -10.86 -20.17
C THR A 16 30.70 -11.30 -19.45
N ASN A 17 30.86 -10.89 -18.20
CA ASN A 17 31.80 -11.55 -17.30
C ASN A 17 31.18 -12.89 -16.89
N ILE A 18 31.24 -13.87 -17.78
CA ILE A 18 31.19 -15.28 -17.38
C ILE A 18 32.58 -15.56 -16.80
N ALA A 19 32.81 -15.03 -15.60
CA ALA A 19 33.99 -15.34 -14.81
C ALA A 19 33.68 -16.64 -14.06
N ASP A 20 34.60 -17.60 -14.15
CA ASP A 20 34.55 -18.87 -13.43
C ASP A 20 34.04 -18.68 -11.99
N PRO A 21 33.05 -19.48 -11.53
CA PRO A 21 32.44 -19.27 -10.20
C PRO A 21 33.45 -19.37 -9.05
N VAL A 22 34.57 -20.08 -9.28
CA VAL A 22 35.68 -20.24 -8.34
C VAL A 22 36.51 -18.95 -8.21
N ALA A 23 36.71 -18.21 -9.31
CA ALA A 23 37.46 -16.95 -9.30
C ALA A 23 36.74 -15.84 -8.50
N ILE A 24 35.40 -15.91 -8.40
CA ILE A 24 34.58 -14.99 -7.62
C ILE A 24 34.89 -15.10 -6.11
N PHE A 25 35.19 -16.31 -5.62
CA PHE A 25 35.51 -16.57 -4.21
C PHE A 25 36.98 -16.27 -3.86
N ALA A 26 37.90 -16.39 -4.81
CA ALA A 26 39.33 -16.11 -4.61
C ALA A 26 39.64 -14.61 -4.49
N ALA A 27 38.86 -13.75 -5.16
CA ALA A 27 38.95 -12.32 -4.99
C ALA A 27 38.31 -11.90 -3.66
N LYS A 28 39.12 -11.54 -2.66
CA LYS A 28 38.68 -11.02 -1.36
C LYS A 28 37.91 -9.70 -1.57
N ARG A 29 36.62 -9.77 -1.90
CA ARG A 29 35.80 -8.59 -2.16
C ARG A 29 35.60 -7.83 -0.86
N LYS A 30 36.18 -6.64 -0.78
CA LYS A 30 35.97 -5.72 0.34
C LYS A 30 34.51 -5.27 0.33
N TYR A 31 33.85 -5.31 1.49
CA TYR A 31 32.48 -4.79 1.64
C TYR A 31 32.38 -3.35 1.12
N LYS A 32 31.24 -3.02 0.52
CA LYS A 32 30.99 -1.66 0.01
C LYS A 32 31.02 -0.67 1.19
N PRO A 33 31.89 0.35 1.17
CA PRO A 33 31.95 1.32 2.26
C PRO A 33 30.62 2.07 2.38
N VAL A 34 30.23 2.39 3.61
CA VAL A 34 28.94 3.06 3.90
C VAL A 34 28.79 4.39 3.18
N ALA A 35 29.89 5.13 2.97
CA ALA A 35 29.92 6.39 2.22
C ALA A 35 29.52 6.24 0.75
N GLN A 36 29.65 5.05 0.17
CA GLN A 36 29.23 4.75 -1.21
C GLN A 36 27.81 4.15 -1.28
N LYS A 37 27.10 4.05 -0.15
CA LYS A 37 25.72 3.55 -0.12
C LYS A 37 24.79 4.60 -0.71
N THR A 38 24.19 4.28 -1.86
CA THR A 38 23.12 5.06 -2.47
C THR A 38 21.77 4.50 -2.05
N ARG A 39 20.84 5.36 -1.63
CA ARG A 39 19.43 4.98 -1.43
C ARG A 39 18.71 5.26 -2.76
N PRO A 40 18.07 4.27 -3.39
CA PRO A 40 17.28 4.54 -4.58
C PRO A 40 16.12 5.47 -4.20
N VAL A 41 15.76 6.36 -5.12
CA VAL A 41 14.53 7.13 -5.00
C VAL A 41 13.37 6.14 -5.12
N LEU A 42 12.42 6.21 -4.19
CA LEU A 42 11.21 5.39 -4.27
C LEU A 42 10.44 5.84 -5.51
N ALA A 43 10.27 4.92 -6.46
CA ALA A 43 9.43 5.16 -7.62
C ALA A 43 7.96 5.01 -7.24
N ASP A 44 7.09 5.74 -7.92
CA ASP A 44 5.65 5.58 -7.78
C ASP A 44 5.20 4.23 -8.34
N LEU A 45 4.08 3.71 -7.81
CA LEU A 45 3.47 2.48 -8.32
C LEU A 45 3.07 2.72 -9.78
N PRO A 46 3.57 1.92 -10.75
CA PRO A 46 3.27 2.15 -12.15
C PRO A 46 1.78 1.91 -12.41
N GLU A 47 1.23 2.68 -13.35
CA GLU A 47 -0.22 2.75 -13.62
C GLU A 47 -0.85 1.38 -13.93
N GLN A 48 -0.08 0.48 -14.54
CA GLN A 48 -0.50 -0.90 -14.84
C GLN A 48 -0.87 -1.74 -13.61
N PHE A 49 -0.36 -1.39 -12.42
CA PHE A 49 -0.67 -2.07 -11.16
C PHE A 49 -1.70 -1.30 -10.32
N ARG A 50 -2.24 -0.20 -10.86
CA ARG A 50 -3.23 0.61 -10.16
C ARG A 50 -4.61 -0.05 -10.26
N ILE A 51 -5.25 -0.24 -9.11
CA ILE A 51 -6.60 -0.79 -9.05
C ILE A 51 -7.59 0.29 -9.50
N VAL A 52 -8.19 0.12 -10.68
CA VAL A 52 -9.28 0.98 -11.17
C VAL A 52 -10.61 0.42 -10.65
N ARG A 53 -11.28 1.18 -9.79
CA ARG A 53 -12.61 0.82 -9.28
C ARG A 53 -13.69 1.36 -10.21
N ASN A 54 -14.24 0.49 -11.05
CA ASN A 54 -15.40 0.82 -11.88
C ASN A 54 -16.68 0.52 -11.09
N ILE A 55 -17.32 1.56 -10.56
CA ILE A 55 -18.62 1.42 -9.90
C ILE A 55 -19.70 1.54 -11.00
N LEU A 56 -20.40 0.44 -11.27
CA LEU A 56 -21.51 0.40 -12.23
C LEU A 56 -22.84 0.39 -11.47
N GLY A 57 -23.68 1.39 -11.72
CA GLY A 57 -24.97 1.55 -11.03
C GLY A 57 -24.82 2.12 -9.61
N ASP A 58 -25.94 2.12 -8.88
CA ASP A 58 -25.97 2.55 -7.48
C ASP A 58 -25.58 1.36 -6.57
N PRO A 59 -24.44 1.44 -5.86
CA PRO A 59 -24.00 0.37 -4.97
C PRO A 59 -24.91 0.19 -3.75
N LEU A 60 -25.75 1.18 -3.42
CA LEU A 60 -26.64 1.15 -2.25
C LEU A 60 -28.06 0.69 -2.59
N ALA A 61 -28.39 0.50 -3.86
CA ALA A 61 -29.75 0.17 -4.30
C ALA A 61 -30.30 -1.14 -3.70
N ALA A 62 -29.41 -2.08 -3.34
CA ALA A 62 -29.78 -3.35 -2.73
C ALA A 62 -29.83 -3.31 -1.19
N LEU A 63 -29.43 -2.19 -0.57
CA LEU A 63 -29.40 -2.12 0.89
C LEU A 63 -30.81 -1.95 1.46
N PRO A 64 -31.16 -2.69 2.52
CA PRO A 64 -32.41 -2.47 3.22
C PRO A 64 -32.37 -1.12 3.93
N THR A 65 -33.45 -0.35 3.83
CA THR A 65 -33.63 0.88 4.60
C THR A 65 -33.84 0.54 6.07
N LEU A 66 -32.97 1.02 6.95
CA LEU A 66 -33.12 0.86 8.39
C LEU A 66 -33.97 2.01 8.96
N THR A 67 -34.77 1.70 9.99
CA THR A 67 -35.49 2.73 10.75
C THR A 67 -34.53 3.44 11.70
N PRO A 68 -34.60 4.77 11.85
CA PRO A 68 -33.71 5.51 12.74
C PRO A 68 -33.93 5.17 14.21
N ASN A 69 -35.15 4.75 14.56
CA ASN A 69 -35.51 4.39 15.93
C ASN A 69 -35.43 2.87 16.11
N PRO A 70 -34.48 2.35 16.91
CA PRO A 70 -34.42 0.93 17.20
C PRO A 70 -35.56 0.50 18.14
N PRO A 71 -35.94 -0.79 18.13
CA PRO A 71 -36.90 -1.34 19.08
C PRO A 71 -36.36 -1.28 20.52
N PRO A 72 -37.25 -1.36 21.54
CA PRO A 72 -36.83 -1.38 22.93
C PRO A 72 -35.92 -2.58 23.21
N PHE A 73 -34.90 -2.36 24.04
CA PHE A 73 -33.93 -3.41 24.38
C PHE A 73 -34.57 -4.60 25.09
N THR A 74 -34.22 -5.81 24.64
CA THR A 74 -34.50 -7.07 25.33
C THR A 74 -33.21 -7.87 25.53
N PRO A 75 -32.85 -8.26 26.76
CA PRO A 75 -31.62 -9.02 27.01
C PRO A 75 -31.69 -10.36 26.28
N THR A 76 -30.82 -10.56 25.28
CA THR A 76 -30.87 -11.71 24.39
C THR A 76 -29.52 -12.41 24.34
N GLY A 77 -29.49 -13.69 24.71
CA GLY A 77 -28.32 -14.56 24.63
C GLY A 77 -27.12 -14.01 25.41
N ARG A 78 -26.11 -13.51 24.68
CA ARG A 78 -24.86 -13.00 25.26
C ARG A 78 -24.96 -11.54 25.73
N TYR A 79 -26.00 -10.80 25.35
CA TYR A 79 -26.12 -9.39 25.72
C TYR A 79 -27.14 -9.24 26.85
N THR A 80 -26.61 -9.15 28.09
CA THR A 80 -27.38 -9.03 29.33
C THR A 80 -27.61 -7.57 29.70
N ALA A 81 -28.59 -7.32 30.58
CA ALA A 81 -28.89 -5.97 31.07
C ALA A 81 -27.66 -5.31 31.71
N GLU A 82 -26.91 -6.03 32.54
CA GLU A 82 -25.68 -5.52 33.18
C GLU A 82 -24.66 -5.00 32.16
N ARG A 83 -24.50 -5.68 31.03
CA ARG A 83 -23.56 -5.27 29.97
C ARG A 83 -24.03 -4.03 29.26
N ARG A 84 -25.35 -3.91 29.02
CA ARG A 84 -25.95 -2.69 28.46
C ARG A 84 -25.75 -1.53 29.42
N ASP A 85 -26.09 -1.69 30.69
CA ASP A 85 -26.01 -0.61 31.68
C ASP A 85 -24.55 -0.14 31.88
N LEU A 86 -23.57 -1.04 31.77
CA LEU A 86 -22.15 -0.68 31.74
C LEU A 86 -21.78 0.14 30.50
N ILE A 87 -22.26 -0.24 29.32
CA ILE A 87 -22.03 0.51 28.07
C ILE A 87 -22.67 1.88 28.16
N ASP A 88 -23.92 1.97 28.61
CA ASP A 88 -24.65 3.24 28.75
C ASP A 88 -23.95 4.17 29.74
N LYS A 89 -23.37 3.63 30.82
CA LYS A 89 -22.57 4.41 31.79
C LYS A 89 -21.27 4.94 31.18
N VAL A 90 -20.61 4.17 30.30
CA VAL A 90 -19.36 4.59 29.65
C VAL A 90 -19.62 5.62 28.55
N HIS A 91 -20.76 5.52 27.88
CA HIS A 91 -21.17 6.40 26.79
C HIS A 91 -22.31 7.33 27.23
N SER A 92 -22.19 7.90 28.44
CA SER A 92 -23.21 8.80 29.00
C SER A 92 -23.30 10.14 28.27
N ASP A 93 -22.24 10.51 27.57
CA ASP A 93 -22.20 11.70 26.71
C ASP A 93 -22.84 11.37 25.36
N ASP A 94 -23.43 12.38 24.71
CA ASP A 94 -24.03 12.22 23.37
C ASP A 94 -22.98 11.60 22.42
N PHE A 95 -23.18 10.31 22.14
CA PHE A 95 -22.28 9.53 21.28
C PHE A 95 -22.25 10.06 19.84
N LEU A 96 -23.35 10.70 19.42
CA LEU A 96 -23.52 11.30 18.11
C LEU A 96 -23.36 12.82 18.17
N TRP A 97 -22.78 13.38 17.12
CA TRP A 97 -22.73 14.83 16.95
C TRP A 97 -24.11 15.36 16.50
N PRO A 98 -24.49 16.59 16.86
CA PRO A 98 -25.82 17.14 16.56
C PRO A 98 -26.18 17.26 15.06
N ALA A 99 -25.24 17.01 14.15
CA ALA A 99 -25.38 17.24 12.72
C ALA A 99 -25.49 15.94 11.89
N GLU A 100 -25.58 14.77 12.52
CA GLU A 100 -25.93 13.49 11.87
C GLU A 100 -27.44 13.22 11.86
#